data_AF-A0A1F6ZGW2-F1
#
_entry.id   AF-A0A1F6ZGW2-F1
#
_cell.length_a   1.000
_cell.length_b   1.000
_cell.length_c   1.000
_cell.angle_alpha   90.00
_cell.angle_beta   90.00
_cell.angle_gamma   90.00
#
_symmetry.space_group_name_H-M   'P 1'
#
loop_
_entity.id
_entity.type
_entity.pdbx_description
1 polymer ?
#
loop_
_entity_poly.entity_id
_entity_poly.type
_entity_poly.pdbx_seq_one_letter_code
_entity_poly.pdbx_strand_id
1 'polypeptide(L)'
;MEDKARQLRESVKRLQKEYNQAIKELANYEKSCRHEYEETIYDPIYTPAHTIPGDPPGTMGVDWQGPVFVSAKTEPRWKRICKKCGLEQITTRSKDEIKKIPDFGRYS
;
A
#
# COMPACT_ATOMS: atom_id res chain seq x y z
N MET A 1 -25.61 -44.75 2.54
CA MET A 1 -25.43 -43.31 2.18
C MET A 1 -25.32 -42.43 3.42
N GLU A 2 -26.07 -42.75 4.49
CA GLU A 2 -26.13 -41.96 5.72
C GLU A 2 -24.83 -41.98 6.54
N ASP A 3 -24.11 -43.11 6.60
CA ASP A 3 -22.83 -43.20 7.31
C ASP A 3 -21.76 -42.26 6.72
N LYS A 4 -21.74 -42.10 5.39
CA LYS A 4 -20.84 -41.19 4.70
C LYS A 4 -21.18 -39.72 5.00
N ALA A 5 -22.47 -39.37 5.08
CA ALA A 5 -22.90 -38.02 5.43
C ALA A 5 -22.55 -37.67 6.89
N ARG A 6 -22.64 -38.63 7.82
CA ARG A 6 -22.21 -38.45 9.21
C ARG A 6 -20.69 -38.22 9.30
N GLN A 7 -19.92 -39.08 8.64
CA GLN A 7 -18.46 -38.95 8.58
C GLN A 7 -18.03 -37.59 7.99
N LEU A 8 -18.71 -37.07 6.96
CA LEU A 8 -18.42 -35.76 6.36
C LEU A 8 -18.77 -34.58 7.28
N ARG A 9 -19.85 -34.69 8.06
CA ARG A 9 -20.21 -33.64 9.03
C ARG A 9 -19.20 -33.56 10.17
N GLU A 10 -18.70 -34.70 10.61
CA GLU A 10 -17.64 -34.79 11.60
C GLU A 10 -16.32 -34.21 11.07
N SER A 11 -15.98 -34.47 9.79
CA SER A 11 -14.80 -33.88 9.17
C SER A 11 -14.90 -32.36 9.02
N VAL A 12 -16.05 -31.81 8.64
CA VAL A 12 -16.25 -30.35 8.56
C VAL A 12 -16.11 -29.69 9.94
N LYS A 13 -16.68 -30.30 10.99
CA LYS A 13 -16.54 -29.79 12.36
C LYS A 13 -15.09 -29.80 12.83
N ARG A 14 -14.32 -30.81 12.46
CA ARG A 14 -12.90 -30.88 12.76
C ARG A 14 -12.13 -29.77 12.04
N LEU A 15 -12.31 -29.62 10.72
CA LEU A 15 -11.67 -28.57 9.91
C LEU A 15 -12.01 -27.15 10.42
N GLN A 16 -13.24 -26.93 10.86
CA GLN A 16 -13.65 -25.64 11.42
C GLN A 16 -12.93 -25.32 12.72
N LYS A 17 -12.66 -26.32 13.58
CA LYS A 17 -11.86 -26.13 14.79
C LYS A 17 -10.42 -25.81 14.45
N GLU A 18 -9.85 -26.52 13.49
CA GLU A 18 -8.50 -26.31 12.99
C GLU A 18 -8.34 -24.89 12.40
N TYR A 19 -9.28 -24.44 11.56
CA TYR A 19 -9.31 -23.07 11.04
C TYR A 19 -9.40 -22.02 12.15
N ASN A 20 -10.23 -22.26 13.16
CA ASN A 20 -10.36 -21.35 14.30
C ASN A 20 -9.12 -21.32 15.19
N GLN A 21 -8.34 -22.39 15.24
CA GLN A 21 -7.05 -22.42 15.92
C GLN A 21 -5.99 -21.66 15.11
N ALA A 22 -5.91 -21.90 13.81
CA ALA A 22 -5.00 -21.20 12.91
C ALA A 22 -5.20 -19.68 12.93
N ILE A 23 -6.45 -19.21 13.00
CA ILE A 23 -6.79 -17.79 13.18
C ILE A 23 -6.24 -17.23 14.50
N LYS A 24 -6.34 -18.00 15.58
CA LYS A 24 -5.84 -17.55 16.90
C LYS A 24 -4.32 -17.50 16.94
N GLU A 25 -3.67 -18.41 16.24
CA GLU A 25 -2.23 -18.44 16.11
C GLU A 25 -1.70 -17.28 15.25
N LEU A 26 -2.33 -17.00 14.09
CA LEU A 26 -2.04 -15.81 13.28
C LEU A 26 -2.22 -14.53 14.10
N ALA A 27 -3.29 -14.48 14.90
CA ALA A 27 -3.58 -13.36 15.80
C ALA A 27 -2.55 -13.20 16.94
N ASN A 28 -1.82 -14.24 17.32
CA ASN A 28 -0.73 -14.12 18.31
C ASN A 28 0.60 -13.77 17.63
N TYR A 29 0.77 -14.25 16.42
CA TYR A 29 1.95 -14.02 15.61
C TYR A 29 2.05 -12.55 15.19
N GLU A 30 0.95 -11.95 14.74
CA GLU A 30 0.84 -10.51 14.49
C GLU A 30 1.07 -9.68 15.77
N LYS A 31 0.66 -10.19 16.95
CA LYS A 31 0.88 -9.52 18.24
C LYS A 31 2.35 -9.50 18.68
N SER A 32 3.17 -10.40 18.16
CA SER A 32 4.59 -10.48 18.51
C SER A 32 5.50 -9.62 17.62
N CYS A 33 4.94 -8.94 16.62
CA CYS A 33 5.76 -8.39 15.56
C CYS A 33 6.42 -7.03 15.92
N ARG A 34 7.73 -6.91 15.68
CA ARG A 34 8.54 -5.66 15.83
C ARG A 34 8.99 -5.04 14.49
N HIS A 35 8.49 -5.65 13.42
CA HIS A 35 8.48 -5.28 12.00
C HIS A 35 9.83 -5.04 11.30
N GLU A 36 9.96 -5.77 10.20
CA GLU A 36 11.07 -5.80 9.24
C GLU A 36 10.43 -5.57 7.86
N TYR A 37 10.89 -4.55 7.15
CA TYR A 37 10.21 -4.10 5.94
C TYR A 37 10.82 -4.71 4.67
N GLU A 38 9.98 -4.87 3.67
CA GLU A 38 10.36 -5.19 2.29
C GLU A 38 11.11 -4.03 1.64
N GLU A 39 11.64 -4.35 0.46
CA GLU A 39 12.23 -3.34 -0.40
C GLU A 39 11.24 -2.23 -0.66
N THR A 40 11.80 -1.05 -0.73
CA THR A 40 11.02 0.15 -0.98
C THR A 40 10.69 0.21 -2.46
N ILE A 41 9.45 -0.07 -2.81
CA ILE A 41 8.90 0.02 -4.16
C ILE A 41 8.55 1.48 -4.44
N TYR A 42 8.95 2.00 -5.60
CA TYR A 42 8.48 3.29 -6.08
C TYR A 42 7.07 3.12 -6.65
N ASP A 43 6.09 3.77 -6.01
CA ASP A 43 4.66 3.70 -6.33
C ASP A 43 4.11 5.13 -6.39
N PRO A 44 4.39 5.88 -7.48
CA PRO A 44 4.04 7.29 -7.58
C PRO A 44 2.54 7.49 -7.71
N ILE A 45 2.05 8.59 -7.13
CA ILE A 45 0.65 8.98 -7.30
C ILE A 45 0.56 9.83 -8.56
N TYR A 46 -0.16 9.31 -9.56
CA TYR A 46 -0.48 10.04 -10.78
C TYR A 46 -1.88 10.64 -10.67
N THR A 47 -1.98 11.97 -10.74
CA THR A 47 -3.25 12.66 -10.92
C THR A 47 -3.36 13.16 -12.35
N PRO A 48 -4.37 12.68 -13.11
CA PRO A 48 -4.56 13.14 -14.48
C PRO A 48 -5.02 14.60 -14.51
N ALA A 49 -4.70 15.28 -15.60
CA ALA A 49 -5.19 16.63 -15.85
C ALA A 49 -6.72 16.62 -15.90
N HIS A 50 -7.35 17.58 -15.24
CA HIS A 50 -8.79 17.74 -15.26
C HIS A 50 -9.17 19.22 -15.18
N THR A 51 -10.37 19.53 -15.63
CA THR A 51 -10.93 20.87 -15.51
C THR A 51 -11.93 20.86 -14.36
N ILE A 52 -11.71 21.72 -13.37
CA ILE A 52 -12.69 21.92 -12.30
C ILE A 52 -13.81 22.76 -12.91
N PRO A 53 -15.06 22.27 -12.93
CA PRO A 53 -16.18 23.10 -13.35
C PRO A 53 -16.29 24.27 -12.37
N GLY A 54 -16.31 25.49 -12.91
CA GLY A 54 -16.50 26.70 -12.11
C GLY A 54 -17.89 26.79 -11.49
N ASP A 55 -18.19 27.92 -10.86
CA ASP A 55 -19.47 28.13 -10.20
C ASP A 55 -20.65 27.99 -11.18
N PRO A 56 -21.77 27.40 -10.73
CA PRO A 56 -22.94 27.17 -11.57
C PRO A 56 -23.49 28.49 -12.14
N PRO A 57 -24.07 28.46 -13.35
CA PRO A 57 -24.62 29.65 -13.97
C PRO A 57 -25.75 30.25 -13.10
N GLY A 58 -25.56 31.48 -12.63
CA GLY A 58 -26.54 32.19 -11.78
C GLY A 58 -25.96 32.81 -10.50
N THR A 59 -24.74 32.44 -10.10
CA THR A 59 -23.99 33.02 -8.96
C THR A 59 -23.09 34.18 -9.42
N MET A 60 -23.64 35.10 -10.22
CA MET A 60 -22.91 36.25 -10.79
C MET A 60 -22.66 37.31 -9.70
N GLY A 61 -21.74 37.02 -8.78
CA GLY A 61 -21.18 37.95 -7.80
C GLY A 61 -19.68 38.19 -8.05
N VAL A 62 -19.07 39.08 -7.26
CA VAL A 62 -17.64 39.42 -7.34
C VAL A 62 -16.73 38.21 -7.06
N ASP A 63 -17.27 37.17 -6.39
CA ASP A 63 -16.55 35.94 -6.03
C ASP A 63 -16.72 34.80 -7.06
N TRP A 64 -17.31 35.05 -8.24
CA TRP A 64 -17.49 34.00 -9.26
C TRP A 64 -16.16 33.44 -9.76
N GLN A 65 -16.00 32.11 -9.68
CA GLN A 65 -14.84 31.39 -10.20
C GLN A 65 -15.19 30.64 -11.48
N GLY A 66 -14.53 31.01 -12.59
CA GLY A 66 -14.63 30.29 -13.86
C GLY A 66 -13.95 28.91 -13.82
N PRO A 67 -14.12 28.09 -14.87
CA PRO A 67 -13.49 26.78 -14.94
C PRO A 67 -11.96 26.91 -14.90
N VAL A 68 -11.32 26.17 -14.00
CA VAL A 68 -9.86 26.18 -13.84
C VAL A 68 -9.29 24.88 -14.36
N PHE A 69 -8.30 25.00 -15.25
CA PHE A 69 -7.53 23.86 -15.72
C PHE A 69 -6.47 23.47 -14.69
N VAL A 70 -6.53 22.23 -14.22
CA VAL A 70 -5.52 21.65 -13.33
C VAL A 70 -4.64 20.71 -14.14
N SER A 71 -3.35 21.03 -14.24
CA SER A 71 -2.37 20.21 -14.95
C SER A 71 -2.17 18.86 -14.25
N ALA A 72 -1.80 17.84 -15.04
CA ALA A 72 -1.43 16.54 -14.49
C ALA A 72 -0.24 16.69 -13.53
N LYS A 73 -0.28 15.97 -12.41
CA LYS A 73 0.76 16.01 -11.39
C LYS A 73 1.17 14.58 -11.04
N THR A 74 2.47 14.34 -10.94
CA THR A 74 3.01 13.08 -10.42
C THR A 74 3.73 13.38 -9.13
N GLU A 75 3.33 12.73 -8.05
CA GLU A 75 3.96 12.88 -6.75
C GLU A 75 4.79 11.63 -6.44
N PRO A 76 6.11 11.79 -6.16
CA PRO A 76 6.95 10.65 -5.86
C PRO A 76 6.55 10.05 -4.52
N ARG A 77 6.29 8.75 -4.55
CA ARG A 77 5.89 7.99 -3.38
C ARG A 77 6.58 6.64 -3.42
N TRP A 78 6.96 6.20 -2.24
CA TRP A 78 7.66 4.96 -1.98
C TRP A 78 6.87 4.16 -0.97
N LYS A 79 6.74 2.85 -1.18
CA LYS A 79 5.98 1.93 -0.33
C LYS A 79 6.86 0.74 0.01
N ARG A 80 6.79 0.25 1.24
CA ARG A 80 7.41 -0.98 1.69
C ARG A 80 6.45 -1.74 2.58
N ILE A 81 6.34 -3.05 2.44
CA ILE A 81 5.38 -3.86 3.22
C ILE A 81 6.14 -4.60 4.31
N CYS A 82 5.58 -4.72 5.51
CA CYS A 82 6.19 -5.52 6.54
C CYS A 82 5.90 -6.97 6.21
N LYS A 83 6.99 -7.70 5.99
CA LYS A 83 6.97 -9.12 5.64
C LYS A 83 6.17 -9.99 6.61
N LYS A 84 6.04 -9.57 7.88
CA LYS A 84 5.58 -10.42 9.00
C LYS A 84 4.11 -10.25 9.36
N CYS A 85 3.55 -9.08 9.14
CA CYS A 85 2.14 -8.78 9.41
C CYS A 85 1.44 -8.10 8.23
N GLY A 86 2.15 -7.97 7.10
CA GLY A 86 1.66 -7.23 5.95
C GLY A 86 1.61 -5.71 6.14
N LEU A 87 2.27 -5.13 7.16
CA LEU A 87 2.14 -3.69 7.45
C LEU A 87 2.85 -2.81 6.43
N GLU A 88 2.08 -2.09 5.65
CA GLU A 88 2.59 -1.20 4.63
C GLU A 88 3.05 0.15 5.22
N GLN A 89 4.27 0.55 4.89
CA GLN A 89 4.85 1.86 5.20
C GLN A 89 5.11 2.63 3.92
N ILE A 90 4.77 3.92 3.94
CA ILE A 90 4.86 4.81 2.80
C ILE A 90 5.68 6.04 3.16
N THR A 91 6.49 6.53 2.22
CA THR A 91 7.21 7.81 2.33
C THR A 91 7.18 8.56 1.00
N THR A 92 7.25 9.89 1.06
CA THR A 92 7.44 10.79 -0.09
C THR A 92 8.78 11.54 -0.01
N ARG A 93 9.59 11.24 1.01
CA ARG A 93 10.91 11.84 1.21
C ARG A 93 11.99 10.89 0.74
N SER A 94 12.90 11.39 -0.08
CA SER A 94 14.17 10.73 -0.44
C SER A 94 15.36 11.47 0.18
N LYS A 95 16.46 10.75 0.38
CA LYS A 95 17.77 11.33 0.70
C LYS A 95 18.75 10.86 -0.36
N ASP A 96 19.57 11.76 -0.88
CA ASP A 96 20.57 11.43 -1.88
C ASP A 96 21.87 11.01 -1.20
N GLU A 97 22.40 9.84 -1.56
CA GLU A 97 23.72 9.37 -1.10
C GLU A 97 24.78 9.64 -2.19
N ILE A 98 25.76 10.48 -1.88
CA ILE A 98 26.90 10.75 -2.77
C ILE A 98 27.95 9.66 -2.57
N LYS A 99 28.06 8.72 -3.52
CA LYS A 99 29.12 7.69 -3.50
C LYS A 99 30.40 8.22 -4.15
N LYS A 100 31.47 8.35 -3.37
CA LYS A 100 32.81 8.64 -3.90
C LYS A 100 33.40 7.37 -4.48
N ILE A 101 33.69 7.35 -5.77
CA ILE A 101 34.39 6.25 -6.43
C ILE A 101 35.90 6.54 -6.31
N PRO A 102 36.70 5.65 -5.70
CA PRO A 102 38.13 5.86 -5.59
C PRO A 102 38.79 5.80 -6.98
N ASP A 103 39.60 6.80 -7.29
CA ASP A 103 40.36 6.88 -8.52
C ASP A 103 41.77 6.31 -8.27
N PHE A 104 42.03 5.11 -8.80
CA PHE A 104 43.36 4.51 -8.80
C PHE A 104 44.10 4.98 -10.05
N GLY A 105 44.51 6.25 -10.02
CA GLY A 105 45.09 6.99 -11.14
C GLY A 105 45.90 6.10 -12.09
N ARG A 106 45.54 6.14 -13.38
CA ARG A 106 46.24 5.37 -14.42
C ARG A 106 47.70 5.85 -14.47
N TYR A 107 48.63 4.99 -14.06
CA TYR A 107 50.05 5.20 -14.34
C TYR A 107 50.24 5.19 -15.86
N SER A 108 50.46 6.36 -16.44
CA SER A 108 50.84 6.56 -17.84
C SER A 108 52.33 6.34 -18.03
#